data_AF-A0A2G2QYU1-F1
#
_entry.id   AF-A0A2G2QYU1-F1
#
_cell.length_a   1.000
_cell.length_b   1.000
_cell.length_c   1.000
_cell.angle_alpha   90.00
_cell.angle_beta   90.00
_cell.angle_gamma   90.00
#
_symmetry.space_group_name_H-M   'P 1'
#
loop_
_entity.id
_entity.type
_entity.pdbx_description
1 polymer ?
#
loop_
_entity_poly.entity_id
_entity_poly.type
_entity_poly.pdbx_seq_one_letter_code
_entity_poly.pdbx_strand_id
1 'polypeptide(L)'
;MSINLTSLFLKDGDHHSFATQKELANLLKAVCVENGPWALPARNNGRQATHRERFCLRYFLKVNLEKFVFPIEITKSERPDFLIRDGEGVTLGVEHTDAGPEAYQRWLSLSEENNDLAFYPNRHGKATDPGRGGGQMYREARADIMGSWIRKTNSINKQGYQKASSYILISHLRSSAPLFLESDFNEVMSALPDYKCLSSYTRFNTEHPKSFDKVLVILGDDAQFWD
;
A
#
# COMPACT_ATOMS: atom_id res chain seq x y z
N MET A 1 -22.28 19.91 -8.31
CA MET A 1 -21.04 20.57 -7.83
C MET A 1 -19.86 19.99 -8.59
N SER A 2 -18.96 20.82 -9.11
CA SER A 2 -17.70 20.32 -9.67
C SER A 2 -16.76 19.96 -8.51
N ILE A 3 -16.32 18.71 -8.43
CA ILE A 3 -15.35 18.27 -7.41
C ILE A 3 -13.97 18.76 -7.83
N ASN A 4 -13.31 19.55 -6.99
CA ASN A 4 -11.91 19.90 -7.22
C ASN A 4 -11.02 18.70 -6.92
N LEU A 5 -10.59 18.03 -7.98
CA LEU A 5 -9.80 16.79 -7.91
C LEU A 5 -8.43 16.98 -7.26
N THR A 6 -7.84 18.17 -7.38
CA THR A 6 -6.50 18.46 -6.84
C THR A 6 -6.49 18.52 -5.31
N SER A 7 -7.60 18.95 -4.70
CA SER A 7 -7.75 19.10 -3.26
C SER A 7 -8.31 17.86 -2.54
N LEU A 8 -8.72 16.80 -3.26
CA LEU A 8 -9.43 15.67 -2.67
C LEU A 8 -8.53 14.84 -1.73
N PHE A 9 -8.83 14.80 -0.43
CA PHE A 9 -8.02 14.07 0.57
C PHE A 9 -6.56 14.55 0.66
N LEU A 10 -6.37 15.86 0.79
CA LEU A 10 -5.07 16.45 1.17
C LEU A 10 -4.86 16.49 2.69
N LYS A 11 -5.94 16.72 3.43
CA LYS A 11 -5.89 17.06 4.86
C LYS A 11 -6.68 16.06 5.68
N ASP A 12 -6.24 15.87 6.92
CA ASP A 12 -7.03 15.15 7.92
C ASP A 12 -8.43 15.77 8.05
N GLY A 13 -9.44 14.92 8.07
CA GLY A 13 -10.85 15.33 8.11
C GLY A 13 -11.48 15.62 6.74
N ASP A 14 -10.72 15.62 5.64
CA ASP A 14 -11.31 15.71 4.29
C ASP A 14 -12.30 14.56 4.08
N HIS A 15 -13.55 14.90 3.78
CA HIS A 15 -14.66 13.95 3.67
C HIS A 15 -15.41 14.12 2.35
N HIS A 16 -15.65 13.01 1.67
CA HIS A 16 -16.37 12.98 0.41
C HIS A 16 -17.30 11.77 0.32
N SER A 17 -18.53 12.02 -0.12
CA SER A 17 -19.52 10.98 -0.39
C SER A 17 -19.72 10.79 -1.89
N PHE A 18 -19.92 9.54 -2.28
CA PHE A 18 -20.27 9.14 -3.64
C PHE A 18 -21.60 8.40 -3.57
N ALA A 19 -22.62 8.94 -4.22
CA ALA A 19 -23.97 8.38 -4.19
C ALA A 19 -24.07 7.10 -5.03
N THR A 20 -23.23 6.97 -6.05
CA THR A 20 -23.28 5.84 -6.98
C THR A 20 -21.90 5.32 -7.37
N GLN A 21 -21.85 4.06 -7.78
CA GLN A 21 -20.66 3.45 -8.37
C GLN A 21 -20.14 4.24 -9.58
N LYS A 22 -21.05 4.80 -10.39
CA LYS A 22 -20.70 5.59 -11.56
C LYS A 22 -19.97 6.87 -11.18
N GLU A 23 -20.38 7.55 -10.13
CA GLU A 23 -19.70 8.76 -9.63
C GLU A 23 -18.28 8.45 -9.18
N LEU A 24 -18.10 7.38 -8.40
CA LEU A 24 -16.78 6.96 -7.96
C LEU A 24 -15.89 6.52 -9.13
N ALA A 25 -16.44 5.76 -10.08
CA ALA A 25 -15.72 5.34 -11.29
C ALA A 25 -15.24 6.54 -12.12
N ASN A 26 -16.09 7.57 -12.26
CA ASN A 26 -15.73 8.79 -12.96
C ASN A 26 -14.62 9.57 -12.25
N LEU A 27 -14.67 9.65 -10.92
CA LEU A 27 -13.56 10.21 -10.13
C LEU A 27 -12.28 9.43 -10.44
N LEU A 28 -12.28 8.11 -10.27
CA LEU A 28 -11.09 7.29 -10.46
C LEU A 28 -10.49 7.47 -11.86
N LYS A 29 -11.32 7.55 -12.90
CA LYS A 29 -10.87 7.85 -14.28
C LYS A 29 -10.22 9.23 -14.39
N ALA A 30 -10.87 10.27 -13.86
CA ALA A 30 -10.36 11.64 -13.94
C ALA A 30 -9.04 11.83 -13.16
N VAL A 31 -8.82 10.99 -12.15
CA VAL A 31 -7.67 11.04 -11.24
C VAL A 31 -6.53 10.10 -11.69
N CYS A 32 -6.75 9.29 -12.73
CA CYS A 32 -5.81 8.29 -13.24
C CYS A 32 -4.92 8.76 -14.40
N VAL A 33 -5.09 9.99 -14.89
CA VAL A 33 -4.21 10.54 -15.94
C VAL A 33 -2.76 10.63 -15.47
N GLU A 34 -1.82 10.37 -16.39
CA GLU A 34 -0.39 10.60 -16.18
C GLU A 34 -0.17 12.07 -15.79
N ASN A 35 0.59 12.31 -14.71
CA ASN A 35 0.73 13.63 -14.08
C ASN A 35 -0.57 14.25 -13.53
N GLY A 36 -1.62 13.44 -13.34
CA GLY A 36 -2.86 13.84 -12.70
C GLY A 36 -2.71 14.17 -11.22
N PRO A 37 -3.78 14.67 -10.57
CA PRO A 37 -3.74 15.13 -9.18
C PRO A 37 -3.39 14.04 -8.16
N TRP A 38 -3.56 12.77 -8.54
CA TRP A 38 -3.24 11.59 -7.74
C TRP A 38 -2.14 10.74 -8.39
N ALA A 39 -1.37 11.33 -9.31
CA ALA A 39 -0.15 10.71 -9.79
C ALA A 39 0.80 10.49 -8.61
N LEU A 40 1.62 9.44 -8.72
CA LEU A 40 2.68 9.15 -7.77
C LEU A 40 4.01 9.63 -8.39
N PRO A 41 4.54 10.81 -8.00
CA PRO A 41 5.80 11.31 -8.56
C PRO A 41 6.94 10.36 -8.25
N ALA A 42 8.06 10.40 -8.97
CA ALA A 42 9.28 9.67 -8.59
C ALA A 42 9.78 10.07 -7.19
N ARG A 43 10.48 9.17 -6.49
CA ARG A 43 11.03 9.32 -5.13
C ARG A 43 11.97 10.51 -5.01
N ASN A 44 12.77 10.72 -6.04
CA ASN A 44 13.69 11.86 -6.16
C ASN A 44 13.01 13.13 -6.69
N ASN A 45 11.71 13.11 -6.98
CA ASN A 45 10.97 14.23 -7.56
C ASN A 45 9.82 14.70 -6.65
N GLY A 46 10.15 15.03 -5.39
CA GLY A 46 9.20 15.66 -4.46
C GLY A 46 8.03 14.77 -4.01
N ARG A 47 8.16 13.44 -4.05
CA ARG A 47 7.12 12.50 -3.57
C ARG A 47 6.81 12.70 -2.08
N GLN A 48 5.59 13.14 -1.77
CA GLN A 48 5.08 13.27 -0.40
C GLN A 48 4.30 12.04 0.06
N ALA A 49 4.02 11.93 1.37
CA ALA A 49 3.23 10.85 1.96
C ALA A 49 1.81 10.80 1.36
N THR A 50 1.17 11.96 1.21
CA THR A 50 -0.17 12.12 0.62
C THR A 50 -0.27 11.56 -0.80
N HIS A 51 0.79 11.65 -1.62
CA HIS A 51 0.82 11.03 -2.95
C HIS A 51 0.70 9.50 -2.86
N ARG A 52 1.42 8.89 -1.91
CA ARG A 52 1.42 7.42 -1.70
C ARG A 52 0.08 6.94 -1.16
N GLU A 53 -0.45 7.65 -0.17
CA GLU A 53 -1.75 7.38 0.44
C GLU A 53 -2.87 7.44 -0.60
N ARG A 54 -2.94 8.51 -1.41
CA ARG A 54 -3.93 8.66 -2.48
C ARG A 54 -3.78 7.60 -3.57
N PHE A 55 -2.54 7.28 -3.96
CA PHE A 55 -2.29 6.21 -4.92
C PHE A 55 -2.81 4.85 -4.40
N CYS A 56 -2.54 4.52 -3.14
CA CYS A 56 -3.02 3.29 -2.51
C CYS A 56 -4.55 3.27 -2.39
N LEU A 57 -5.16 4.38 -1.96
CA LEU A 57 -6.61 4.52 -1.92
C LEU A 57 -7.23 4.31 -3.31
N ARG A 58 -6.67 4.96 -4.34
CA ARG A 58 -7.14 4.82 -5.73
C ARG A 58 -7.15 3.38 -6.19
N TYR A 59 -6.03 2.68 -5.96
CA TYR A 59 -5.90 1.28 -6.34
C TYR A 59 -6.92 0.42 -5.60
N PHE A 60 -7.03 0.59 -4.27
CA PHE A 60 -7.99 -0.12 -3.43
C PHE A 60 -9.44 0.07 -3.89
N LEU A 61 -9.84 1.31 -4.19
CA LEU A 61 -11.17 1.64 -4.67
C LEU A 61 -11.44 1.03 -6.05
N LYS A 62 -10.45 1.04 -6.96
CA LYS A 62 -10.60 0.42 -8.29
C LYS A 62 -10.84 -1.08 -8.19
N VAL A 63 -10.01 -1.81 -7.44
CA VAL A 63 -10.10 -3.28 -7.36
C VAL A 63 -11.28 -3.79 -6.52
N ASN A 64 -11.94 -2.92 -5.76
CA ASN A 64 -13.13 -3.26 -4.96
C ASN A 64 -14.38 -2.47 -5.37
N LEU A 65 -14.36 -1.77 -6.52
CA LEU A 65 -15.44 -0.87 -6.94
C LEU A 65 -16.82 -1.55 -6.91
N GLU A 66 -16.90 -2.79 -7.38
CA GLU A 66 -18.13 -3.58 -7.46
C GLU A 66 -18.55 -4.23 -6.13
N LYS A 67 -17.69 -4.19 -5.11
CA LYS A 67 -17.94 -4.81 -3.80
C LYS A 67 -18.57 -3.85 -2.80
N PHE A 68 -18.60 -2.56 -3.11
CA PHE A 68 -19.17 -1.55 -2.24
C PHE A 68 -20.68 -1.45 -2.42
N VAL A 69 -21.39 -1.36 -1.30
CA VAL A 69 -22.79 -0.92 -1.29
C VAL A 69 -22.80 0.60 -1.25
N PHE A 70 -23.45 1.24 -2.23
CA PHE A 70 -23.53 2.70 -2.29
C PHE A 70 -24.77 3.22 -1.53
N PRO A 71 -24.73 4.46 -0.98
CA PRO A 71 -23.66 5.45 -1.09
C PRO A 71 -22.43 5.04 -0.27
N ILE A 72 -21.24 5.46 -0.71
CA ILE A 72 -20.04 5.35 0.11
C ILE A 72 -19.59 6.72 0.59
N GLU A 73 -18.93 6.75 1.74
CA GLU A 73 -18.30 7.91 2.33
C GLU A 73 -16.85 7.60 2.60
N ILE A 74 -15.96 8.50 2.19
CA ILE A 74 -14.52 8.36 2.38
C ILE A 74 -14.03 9.56 3.18
N THR A 75 -13.32 9.29 4.27
CA THR A 75 -12.72 10.32 5.13
C THR A 75 -11.21 10.08 5.20
N LYS A 76 -10.41 11.09 4.91
CA LYS A 76 -8.98 11.09 5.24
C LYS A 76 -8.81 11.20 6.75
N SER A 77 -8.03 10.30 7.34
CA SER A 77 -7.67 10.39 8.75
C SER A 77 -6.16 10.20 8.95
N GLU A 78 -5.62 10.61 10.11
CA GLU A 78 -4.28 10.24 10.53
C GLU A 78 -4.13 8.74 10.83
N ARG A 79 -5.15 8.09 11.41
CA ARG A 79 -5.11 6.69 11.86
C ARG A 79 -6.51 6.07 11.85
N PRO A 80 -6.85 5.18 10.90
CA PRO A 80 -6.07 4.80 9.72
C PRO A 80 -5.98 5.94 8.70
N ASP A 81 -5.15 5.81 7.66
CA ASP A 81 -5.03 6.85 6.62
C ASP A 81 -6.38 7.23 5.97
N PHE A 82 -7.28 6.25 5.80
CA PHE A 82 -8.64 6.49 5.33
C PHE A 82 -9.66 5.63 6.06
N LEU A 83 -10.86 6.20 6.26
CA LEU A 83 -12.06 5.46 6.60
C LEU A 83 -13.00 5.45 5.41
N ILE A 84 -13.53 4.27 5.08
CA ILE A 84 -14.54 4.11 4.03
C ILE A 84 -15.78 3.50 4.67
N ARG A 85 -16.89 4.21 4.70
CA ARG A 85 -18.18 3.70 5.14
C ARG A 85 -19.06 3.43 3.94
N ASP A 86 -19.62 2.23 3.83
CA ASP A 86 -20.56 1.90 2.76
C ASP A 86 -22.03 2.17 3.16
N GLY A 87 -22.95 1.92 2.23
CA GLY A 87 -24.38 2.17 2.39
C GLY A 87 -25.05 1.27 3.42
N GLU A 88 -24.41 0.17 3.82
CA GLU A 88 -24.86 -0.71 4.91
C GLU A 88 -24.28 -0.28 6.27
N GLY A 89 -23.44 0.76 6.29
CA GLY A 89 -22.77 1.25 7.49
C GLY A 89 -21.53 0.44 7.89
N VAL A 90 -21.04 -0.45 7.03
CA VAL A 90 -19.77 -1.14 7.25
C VAL A 90 -18.63 -0.14 7.04
N THR A 91 -17.78 0.01 8.07
CA THR A 91 -16.62 0.91 8.01
C THR A 91 -15.33 0.13 7.82
N LEU A 92 -14.60 0.42 6.76
CA LEU A 92 -13.26 -0.11 6.49
C LEU A 92 -12.20 0.95 6.84
N GLY A 93 -11.20 0.56 7.61
CA GLY A 93 -10.01 1.37 7.85
C GLY A 93 -8.89 0.96 6.90
N VAL A 94 -8.39 1.88 6.08
CA VAL A 94 -7.32 1.63 5.11
C VAL A 94 -6.06 2.35 5.57
N GLU A 95 -5.01 1.60 5.84
CA GLU A 95 -3.69 2.10 6.25
C GLU A 95 -2.67 1.82 5.14
N HIS A 96 -1.86 2.81 4.78
CA HIS A 96 -0.71 2.65 3.91
C HIS A 96 0.57 2.41 4.74
N THR A 97 1.44 1.53 4.23
CA THR A 97 2.81 1.44 4.71
C THR A 97 3.80 1.25 3.57
N ASP A 98 4.85 2.06 3.60
CA ASP A 98 6.10 1.73 2.91
C ASP A 98 6.80 0.66 3.75
N ALA A 99 7.07 -0.48 3.14
CA ALA A 99 7.75 -1.59 3.79
C ALA A 99 8.96 -1.97 2.94
N GLY A 100 10.13 -2.10 3.57
CA GLY A 100 11.34 -2.57 2.92
C GLY A 100 12.59 -1.82 3.38
N PRO A 101 13.76 -2.48 3.34
CA PRO A 101 15.00 -2.01 3.95
C PRO A 101 15.58 -0.80 3.25
N GLU A 102 16.44 -0.05 3.95
CA GLU A 102 17.09 1.15 3.41
C GLU A 102 17.77 0.89 2.06
N ALA A 103 18.45 -0.25 1.92
CA ALA A 103 19.04 -0.69 0.66
C ALA A 103 18.00 -0.87 -0.46
N TYR A 104 16.81 -1.36 -0.14
CA TYR A 104 15.68 -1.50 -1.08
C TYR A 104 15.07 -0.13 -1.42
N GLN A 105 14.89 0.75 -0.43
CA GLN A 105 14.39 2.12 -0.67
C GLN A 105 15.37 2.91 -1.54
N ARG A 106 16.68 2.76 -1.32
CA ARG A 106 17.75 3.37 -2.13
C ARG A 106 17.76 2.82 -3.55
N TRP A 107 17.63 1.51 -3.72
CA TRP A 107 17.50 0.89 -5.04
C TRP A 107 16.26 1.37 -5.79
N LEU A 108 15.11 1.46 -5.12
CA LEU A 108 13.88 2.00 -5.72
C LEU A 108 14.12 3.40 -6.26
N SER A 109 14.77 4.27 -5.49
CA SER A 109 15.10 5.63 -5.95
C SER A 109 16.02 5.61 -7.18
N LEU A 110 17.07 4.79 -7.20
CA LEU A 110 18.01 4.70 -8.33
C LEU A 110 17.36 4.09 -9.59
N SER A 111 16.45 3.14 -9.41
CA SER A 111 15.76 2.46 -10.51
C SER A 111 14.64 3.32 -11.10
N GLU A 112 14.04 4.22 -10.31
CA GLU A 112 13.09 5.23 -10.82
C GLU A 112 13.83 6.32 -11.62
N GLU A 113 15.08 6.64 -11.26
CA GLU A 113 15.90 7.64 -11.95
C GLU A 113 16.46 7.15 -13.29
N ASN A 114 16.95 5.91 -13.34
CA ASN A 114 17.65 5.39 -14.52
C ASN A 114 16.73 4.64 -15.50
N ASN A 115 15.46 4.43 -15.14
CA ASN A 115 14.53 3.54 -15.85
C ASN A 115 15.12 2.14 -16.12
N ASP A 116 16.10 1.75 -15.31
CA ASP A 116 16.99 0.61 -15.53
C ASP A 116 16.98 -0.30 -14.32
N LEU A 117 16.63 -1.56 -14.57
CA LEU A 117 16.49 -2.63 -13.58
C LEU A 117 17.85 -3.24 -13.19
N ALA A 118 18.93 -2.81 -13.84
CA ALA A 118 20.26 -3.40 -13.75
C ALA A 118 20.95 -3.27 -12.37
N PHE A 119 20.38 -2.52 -11.42
CA PHE A 119 21.08 -2.15 -10.19
C PHE A 119 20.89 -3.11 -8.98
N TYR A 120 20.47 -4.37 -9.19
CA TYR A 120 20.45 -5.36 -8.10
C TYR A 120 21.01 -6.74 -8.51
N PRO A 121 21.77 -7.42 -7.64
CA PRO A 121 22.24 -8.78 -7.89
C PRO A 121 21.04 -9.71 -8.08
N ASN A 122 21.01 -10.43 -9.20
CA ASN A 122 20.17 -11.62 -9.30
C ASN A 122 20.53 -12.61 -8.16
N ARG A 123 19.69 -13.61 -7.89
CA ARG A 123 19.92 -14.66 -6.85
C ARG A 123 21.32 -15.32 -6.93
N HIS A 124 22.02 -15.19 -8.06
CA HIS A 124 23.34 -15.71 -8.40
C HIS A 124 24.41 -14.63 -8.70
N GLY A 125 24.09 -13.35 -8.54
CA GLY A 125 24.88 -12.22 -9.01
C GLY A 125 25.77 -11.68 -7.90
N LYS A 126 26.99 -11.29 -8.26
CA LYS A 126 27.86 -10.55 -7.33
C LYS A 126 27.15 -9.24 -6.97
N ALA A 127 26.87 -9.05 -5.69
CA ALA A 127 26.40 -7.76 -5.23
C ALA A 127 27.39 -6.68 -5.64
N THR A 128 26.85 -5.58 -6.14
CA THR A 128 27.58 -4.33 -6.35
C THR A 128 27.99 -3.67 -5.02
N ASP A 129 27.50 -4.21 -3.89
CA ASP A 129 28.01 -3.92 -2.54
C ASP A 129 29.04 -5.00 -2.16
N PRO A 130 30.34 -4.66 -2.00
CA PRO A 130 31.37 -5.65 -1.68
C PRO A 130 31.07 -6.31 -0.33
N GLY A 131 30.58 -7.55 -0.35
CA GLY A 131 30.42 -8.39 0.85
C GLY A 131 28.99 -8.83 1.19
N ARG A 132 27.96 -8.49 0.43
CA ARG A 132 26.58 -8.95 0.69
C ARG A 132 26.09 -9.93 -0.38
N GLY A 133 25.58 -11.09 0.01
CA GLY A 133 24.96 -12.03 -0.94
C GLY A 133 23.48 -11.68 -1.17
N GLY A 134 22.94 -11.94 -2.39
CA GLY A 134 21.53 -11.73 -2.68
C GLY A 134 20.59 -12.36 -1.64
N GLY A 135 20.85 -13.61 -1.23
CA GLY A 135 20.11 -14.33 -0.18
C GLY A 135 20.04 -13.63 1.18
N GLN A 136 21.05 -12.83 1.55
CA GLN A 136 21.02 -12.03 2.78
C GLN A 136 20.07 -10.83 2.64
N MET A 137 20.09 -10.17 1.49
CA MET A 137 19.22 -9.04 1.21
C MET A 137 17.74 -9.44 1.21
N TYR A 138 17.40 -10.65 0.74
CA TYR A 138 16.04 -11.22 0.86
C TYR A 138 15.59 -11.35 2.32
N ARG A 139 16.47 -11.88 3.19
CA ARG A 139 16.14 -12.05 4.62
C ARG A 139 15.95 -10.73 5.33
N GLU A 140 16.81 -9.75 5.03
CA GLU A 140 16.69 -8.38 5.55
C GLU A 140 15.39 -7.73 5.05
N ALA A 141 15.04 -7.89 3.77
CA ALA A 141 13.80 -7.35 3.22
C ALA A 141 12.55 -7.95 3.87
N ARG A 142 12.54 -9.28 4.04
CA ARG A 142 11.48 -9.98 4.76
C ARG A 142 11.36 -9.49 6.22
N ALA A 143 12.47 -9.40 6.93
CA ALA A 143 12.50 -8.96 8.33
C ALA A 143 11.97 -7.53 8.48
N ASP A 144 12.33 -6.63 7.56
CA ASP A 144 11.88 -5.24 7.59
C ASP A 144 10.41 -5.09 7.22
N ILE A 145 9.93 -5.82 6.21
CA ILE A 145 8.51 -5.83 5.85
C ILE A 145 7.67 -6.32 7.03
N MET A 146 8.07 -7.46 7.60
CA MET A 146 7.39 -8.03 8.77
C MET A 146 7.46 -7.10 9.98
N GLY A 147 8.63 -6.52 10.25
CA GLY A 147 8.81 -5.56 11.33
C GLY A 147 7.93 -4.32 11.17
N SER A 148 7.76 -3.82 9.94
CA SER A 148 6.85 -2.70 9.65
C SER A 148 5.39 -3.08 9.93
N TRP A 149 4.95 -4.24 9.46
CA TRP A 149 3.60 -4.73 9.67
C TRP A 149 3.29 -4.99 11.14
N ILE A 150 4.24 -5.57 11.90
CA ILE A 150 4.12 -5.73 13.35
C ILE A 150 4.01 -4.37 14.04
N ARG A 151 4.85 -3.39 13.68
CA ARG A 151 4.77 -2.03 14.24
C ARG A 151 3.41 -1.38 13.98
N LYS A 152 2.88 -1.50 12.77
CA LYS A 152 1.55 -0.97 12.41
C LYS A 152 0.43 -1.70 13.17
N THR A 153 0.52 -3.03 13.30
CA THR A 153 -0.42 -3.82 14.10
C THR A 153 -0.40 -3.40 15.57
N ASN A 154 0.79 -3.21 16.15
CA ASN A 154 0.93 -2.69 17.51
C ASN A 154 0.34 -1.28 17.64
N SER A 155 0.45 -0.45 16.60
CA SER A 155 -0.14 0.90 16.59
C SER A 155 -1.67 0.89 16.64
N ILE A 156 -2.34 -0.08 16.03
CA ILE A 156 -3.80 -0.25 16.16
C ILE A 156 -4.20 -0.52 17.61
N ASN A 157 -3.38 -1.28 18.34
CA ASN A 157 -3.68 -1.71 19.71
C ASN A 157 -3.39 -0.65 20.77
N LYS A 158 -2.44 0.27 20.52
CA LYS A 158 -1.97 1.27 21.50
C LYS A 158 -2.90 2.49 21.70
N GLN A 159 -4.12 2.47 21.14
CA GLN A 159 -5.08 3.59 21.06
C GLN A 159 -4.68 4.68 20.05
N GLY A 160 -5.67 5.29 19.40
CA GLY A 160 -5.49 6.35 18.40
C GLY A 160 -6.02 6.02 17.00
N TYR A 161 -6.33 4.76 16.71
CA TYR A 161 -7.06 4.41 15.49
C TYR A 161 -8.55 4.68 15.65
N GLN A 162 -9.14 5.37 14.69
CA GLN A 162 -10.58 5.48 14.58
C GLN A 162 -11.22 4.10 14.41
N LYS A 163 -12.44 3.94 14.95
CA LYS A 163 -13.15 2.64 14.95
C LYS A 163 -13.57 2.25 13.53
N ALA A 164 -13.21 1.03 13.13
CA ALA A 164 -13.66 0.41 11.89
C ALA A 164 -14.21 -1.00 12.17
N SER A 165 -15.07 -1.48 11.28
CA SER A 165 -15.53 -2.88 11.25
C SER A 165 -14.41 -3.82 10.82
N SER A 166 -13.50 -3.35 9.97
CA SER A 166 -12.31 -4.09 9.54
C SER A 166 -11.16 -3.14 9.19
N TYR A 167 -9.91 -3.57 9.39
CA TYR A 167 -8.71 -2.85 8.99
C TYR A 167 -7.96 -3.57 7.87
N ILE A 168 -7.54 -2.79 6.87
CA ILE A 168 -6.80 -3.22 5.69
C ILE A 168 -5.47 -2.47 5.67
N LEU A 169 -4.37 -3.22 5.66
CA LEU A 169 -3.04 -2.66 5.44
C LEU A 169 -2.69 -2.77 3.96
N ILE A 170 -2.30 -1.67 3.33
CA ILE A 170 -1.82 -1.65 1.95
C ILE A 170 -0.32 -1.42 1.98
N SER A 171 0.44 -2.39 1.46
CA SER A 171 1.89 -2.25 1.27
C SER A 171 2.19 -2.08 -0.21
N HIS A 172 2.85 -0.98 -0.56
CA HIS A 172 3.25 -0.69 -1.93
C HIS A 172 4.70 -1.15 -2.16
N LEU A 173 4.90 -2.13 -3.03
CA LEU A 173 6.19 -2.67 -3.46
C LEU A 173 6.29 -2.54 -4.98
N ARG A 174 7.42 -2.07 -5.53
CA ARG A 174 7.57 -1.93 -6.99
C ARG A 174 7.77 -3.33 -7.61
N SER A 175 6.96 -3.71 -8.61
CA SER A 175 7.07 -5.02 -9.30
C SER A 175 8.37 -5.19 -10.08
N SER A 176 9.02 -4.08 -10.42
CA SER A 176 10.25 -4.08 -11.20
C SER A 176 11.49 -4.45 -10.37
N ALA A 177 11.32 -4.79 -9.09
CA ALA A 177 12.39 -5.37 -8.29
C ALA A 177 12.67 -6.80 -8.77
N PRO A 178 13.85 -7.11 -9.33
CA PRO A 178 14.24 -8.50 -9.64
C PRO A 178 14.39 -9.38 -8.38
N LEU A 179 14.12 -8.84 -7.18
CA LEU A 179 13.97 -9.55 -5.91
C LEU A 179 12.55 -10.13 -5.70
N PHE A 180 11.56 -9.74 -6.50
CA PHE A 180 10.21 -10.27 -6.36
C PHE A 180 9.69 -10.62 -7.75
N LEU A 181 10.30 -11.64 -8.37
CA LEU A 181 9.51 -12.45 -9.29
C LEU A 181 8.27 -12.90 -8.52
N GLU A 182 7.13 -13.03 -9.20
CA GLU A 182 5.88 -13.48 -8.56
C GLU A 182 6.10 -14.73 -7.71
N SER A 183 7.02 -15.61 -8.12
CA SER A 183 7.50 -16.78 -7.37
C SER A 183 8.20 -16.46 -6.05
N ASP A 184 9.06 -15.44 -6.01
CA ASP A 184 9.81 -15.04 -4.80
C ASP A 184 8.93 -14.24 -3.83
N PHE A 185 7.99 -13.45 -4.36
CA PHE A 185 6.93 -12.84 -3.55
C PHE A 185 6.05 -13.91 -2.92
N ASN A 186 5.62 -14.90 -3.72
CA ASN A 186 4.88 -16.05 -3.21
C ASN A 186 5.71 -16.88 -2.22
N GLU A 187 7.03 -17.00 -2.36
CA GLU A 187 7.91 -17.66 -1.38
C GLU A 187 7.98 -16.87 -0.06
N VAL A 188 8.18 -15.55 -0.13
CA VAL A 188 8.20 -14.68 1.06
C VAL A 188 6.84 -14.69 1.75
N MET A 189 5.74 -14.63 0.99
CA MET A 189 4.37 -14.61 1.49
C MET A 189 3.84 -15.99 1.94
N SER A 190 4.28 -17.09 1.33
CA SER A 190 3.94 -18.47 1.75
C SER A 190 4.73 -18.93 2.96
N ALA A 191 5.91 -18.34 3.20
CA ALA A 191 6.67 -18.51 4.43
C ALA A 191 6.14 -17.65 5.59
N LEU A 192 5.23 -16.71 5.32
CA LEU A 192 4.35 -16.18 6.35
C LEU A 192 3.23 -17.20 6.52
N PRO A 193 2.80 -17.53 7.75
CA PRO A 193 1.65 -18.41 7.92
C PRO A 193 0.53 -17.80 7.11
N ASP A 194 -0.05 -18.59 6.18
CA ASP A 194 -0.99 -18.22 5.10
C ASP A 194 -1.48 -16.78 5.12
N TYR A 195 -1.68 -16.13 3.98
CA TYR A 195 -2.33 -14.81 3.92
C TYR A 195 -3.64 -14.70 4.76
N LYS A 196 -4.37 -15.80 4.97
CA LYS A 196 -5.53 -15.94 5.90
C LYS A 196 -5.17 -15.99 7.41
N CYS A 197 -3.94 -16.35 7.72
CA CYS A 197 -3.33 -16.57 9.02
C CYS A 197 -2.39 -15.41 9.44
N LEU A 198 -2.28 -14.30 8.70
CA LEU A 198 -1.45 -13.16 9.11
C LEU A 198 -2.02 -12.40 10.32
N SER A 199 -3.35 -12.25 10.34
CA SER A 199 -4.10 -11.79 11.51
C SER A 199 -3.91 -12.76 12.68
N SER A 200 -3.92 -14.06 12.41
CA SER A 200 -3.63 -15.10 13.40
C SER A 200 -2.18 -15.02 13.89
N TYR A 201 -1.18 -14.92 13.01
CA TYR A 201 0.25 -14.84 13.34
C TYR A 201 0.56 -13.62 14.20
N THR A 202 -0.02 -12.46 13.85
CA THR A 202 0.10 -11.27 14.69
C THR A 202 -0.64 -11.45 16.01
N ARG A 203 -1.87 -11.99 16.04
CA ARG A 203 -2.60 -12.27 17.31
C ARG A 203 -1.96 -13.34 18.19
N PHE A 204 -1.25 -14.32 17.62
CA PHE A 204 -0.57 -15.39 18.34
C PHE A 204 0.80 -14.95 18.88
N ASN A 205 1.52 -14.09 18.14
CA ASN A 205 2.87 -13.63 18.51
C ASN A 205 2.91 -12.24 19.14
N THR A 206 1.79 -11.53 19.19
CA THR A 206 1.64 -10.28 19.93
C THR A 206 0.51 -10.48 20.93
N GLU A 207 0.66 -10.03 22.18
CA GLU A 207 -0.34 -10.18 23.25
C GLU A 207 -1.60 -9.29 23.01
N HIS A 208 -2.10 -9.21 21.78
CA HIS A 208 -2.94 -8.10 21.33
C HIS A 208 -4.23 -8.55 20.64
N PRO A 209 -5.39 -7.96 21.03
CA PRO A 209 -6.71 -8.41 20.58
C PRO A 209 -7.13 -7.87 19.20
N LYS A 210 -6.50 -6.82 18.67
CA LYS A 210 -6.81 -6.26 17.35
C LYS A 210 -5.64 -6.44 16.37
N SER A 211 -5.96 -6.74 15.12
CA SER A 211 -4.98 -6.84 14.02
C SER A 211 -5.61 -6.29 12.75
N PHE A 212 -4.80 -6.06 11.71
CA PHE A 212 -5.35 -5.95 10.37
C PHE A 212 -6.04 -7.27 10.00
N ASP A 213 -7.21 -7.18 9.39
CA ASP A 213 -7.96 -8.35 8.93
C ASP A 213 -7.49 -8.79 7.55
N LYS A 214 -6.95 -7.85 6.75
CA LYS A 214 -6.43 -8.07 5.40
C LYS A 214 -5.17 -7.23 5.17
N VAL A 215 -4.25 -7.75 4.37
CA VAL A 215 -3.04 -7.03 3.94
C VAL A 215 -2.99 -7.04 2.42
N LEU A 216 -3.33 -5.95 1.75
CA LEU A 216 -3.16 -5.86 0.30
C LEU A 216 -1.72 -5.49 -0.03
N VAL A 217 -1.06 -6.27 -0.87
CA VAL A 217 0.24 -5.88 -1.44
C VAL A 217 0.04 -5.46 -2.88
N ILE A 218 0.44 -4.24 -3.20
CA ILE A 218 0.44 -3.72 -4.57
C ILE A 218 1.84 -3.94 -5.11
N LEU A 219 1.97 -4.80 -6.13
CA LEU A 219 3.19 -5.05 -6.89
C LEU A 219 3.09 -4.28 -8.21
N GLY A 220 3.76 -3.14 -8.36
CA GLY A 220 3.85 -2.51 -9.68
C GLY A 220 3.93 -0.99 -9.76
N ASP A 221 4.67 -0.52 -10.76
CA ASP A 221 4.48 0.79 -11.39
C ASP A 221 3.46 0.60 -12.51
N ASP A 222 2.20 0.41 -12.19
CA ASP A 222 1.24 0.08 -13.24
C ASP A 222 0.82 1.33 -13.99
N ALA A 223 1.60 1.66 -15.02
CA ALA A 223 1.13 2.25 -16.26
C ALA A 223 0.44 1.20 -17.16
N GLN A 224 0.58 -0.10 -16.88
CA GLN A 224 0.12 -1.19 -17.76
C GLN A 224 -1.23 -1.84 -17.38
N PHE A 225 -1.89 -1.45 -16.28
CA PHE A 225 -3.24 -1.94 -15.92
C PHE A 225 -4.38 -1.04 -16.46
N TRP A 226 -4.12 -0.28 -17.53
CA TRP A 226 -4.91 0.90 -17.89
C TRP A 226 -5.28 1.02 -19.38
N ASP A 227 -5.50 -0.11 -20.05
CA ASP A 227 -6.33 -0.19 -21.26
C ASP A 227 -7.61 -1.00 -20.98
#